data_AF-A0A7C7LGP9-F1
#
_entry.id   AF-A0A7C7LGP9-F1
#
_cell.length_a   1.000
_cell.length_b   1.000
_cell.length_c   1.000
_cell.angle_alpha   90.00
_cell.angle_beta   90.00
_cell.angle_gamma   90.00
#
_symmetry.space_group_name_H-M   'P 1'
#
loop_
_entity.id
_entity.type
_entity.pdbx_description
1 polymer ?
#
loop_
_entity_poly.entity_id
_entity_poly.type
_entity_poly.pdbx_seq_one_letter_code
_entity_poly.pdbx_strand_id
1 'polypeptide(L)'
;MAPVGTGSEDYYLGAWCYGGCGISPFGNTRPTFAFQQYGNPMNGGDDRGAKWMVYRLHTESPITFEDSIKVTIEHGHGNHRSDNFYTVAYWYQVEPHGVLPVLPVVADRIPSQFDAGGPTMGKP
;
A
#
# COMPACT_ATOMS: atom_id res chain seq x y z
N MET A 1 -19.96 -10.23 -5.50
CA MET A 1 -19.35 -9.66 -4.28
C MET A 1 -17.84 -9.69 -4.47
N ALA A 2 -17.17 -8.54 -4.45
CA ALA A 2 -15.70 -8.53 -4.58
C ALA A 2 -15.07 -9.12 -3.31
N PRO A 3 -13.91 -9.81 -3.40
CA PRO A 3 -13.20 -10.28 -2.20
C PRO A 3 -12.82 -9.08 -1.33
N VAL A 4 -12.97 -9.23 0.00
CA VAL A 4 -12.56 -8.22 0.98
C VAL A 4 -11.28 -8.72 1.67
N GLY A 5 -10.25 -7.89 1.69
CA GLY A 5 -9.00 -8.18 2.39
C GLY A 5 -9.10 -7.97 3.90
N THR A 6 -8.06 -8.37 4.63
CA THR A 6 -7.97 -8.27 6.10
C THR A 6 -7.03 -7.17 6.59
N GLY A 7 -6.07 -6.77 5.76
CA GLY A 7 -5.05 -5.79 6.08
C GLY A 7 -4.19 -5.45 4.86
N SER A 8 -3.50 -4.32 4.91
CA SER A 8 -2.59 -3.93 3.82
C SER A 8 -1.38 -4.87 3.76
N GLU A 9 -0.77 -5.21 4.89
CA GLU A 9 0.36 -6.14 4.89
C GLU A 9 -0.06 -7.52 4.41
N ASP A 10 -1.24 -7.99 4.83
CA ASP A 10 -1.78 -9.28 4.42
C ASP A 10 -1.96 -9.34 2.89
N TYR A 11 -2.47 -8.24 2.29
CA TYR A 11 -2.59 -8.14 0.84
C TYR A 11 -1.22 -8.21 0.14
N TYR A 12 -0.16 -7.70 0.74
CA TYR A 12 1.20 -7.76 0.20
C TYR A 12 2.00 -8.98 0.71
N LEU A 13 1.30 -10.03 1.16
CA LEU A 13 1.85 -11.31 1.62
C LEU A 13 2.83 -11.17 2.81
N GLY A 14 2.58 -10.15 3.64
CA GLY A 14 3.17 -9.97 4.95
C GLY A 14 2.29 -10.53 6.06
N ALA A 15 2.71 -10.24 7.29
CA ALA A 15 1.93 -10.44 8.51
C ALA A 15 2.54 -9.59 9.64
N TRP A 16 1.76 -9.33 10.69
CA TRP A 16 2.24 -8.68 11.92
C TRP A 16 2.94 -7.35 11.64
N CYS A 17 2.35 -6.53 10.76
CA CYS A 17 2.85 -5.22 10.33
C CYS A 17 4.27 -5.23 9.72
N TYR A 18 4.76 -6.38 9.24
CA TYR A 18 6.17 -6.58 8.86
C TYR A 18 7.18 -6.35 10.01
N GLY A 19 6.77 -6.48 11.27
CA GLY A 19 7.61 -6.13 12.42
C GLY A 19 7.44 -4.69 12.89
N GLY A 20 7.95 -4.35 14.08
CA GLY A 20 7.95 -2.95 14.57
C GLY A 20 6.69 -2.53 15.34
N CYS A 21 5.55 -3.20 15.17
CA CYS A 21 4.27 -2.77 15.76
C CYS A 21 3.96 -3.33 17.16
N GLY A 22 4.97 -3.87 17.86
CA GLY A 22 4.84 -4.33 19.26
C GLY A 22 4.05 -5.63 19.48
N ILE A 23 3.34 -6.12 18.47
CA ILE A 23 2.66 -7.43 18.47
C ILE A 23 3.43 -8.50 17.69
N SER A 24 4.45 -8.11 16.93
CA SER A 24 5.25 -9.01 16.10
C SER A 24 6.19 -9.89 16.94
N PRO A 25 6.38 -11.19 16.61
CA PRO A 25 7.36 -12.05 17.26
C PRO A 25 8.81 -11.58 17.07
N PHE A 26 9.05 -10.69 16.10
CA PHE A 26 10.36 -10.09 15.81
C PHE A 26 10.59 -8.77 16.55
N GLY A 27 9.70 -8.39 17.47
CA GLY A 27 9.82 -7.18 18.28
C GLY A 27 9.82 -5.91 17.43
N ASN A 28 10.76 -5.01 17.71
CA ASN A 28 10.88 -3.71 17.04
C ASN A 28 11.72 -3.74 15.75
N THR A 29 12.04 -4.92 15.23
CA THR A 29 12.79 -5.03 13.97
C THR A 29 11.93 -4.57 12.79
N ARG A 30 12.58 -4.06 11.75
CA ARG A 30 11.95 -3.59 10.51
C ARG A 30 12.46 -4.41 9.32
N PRO A 31 12.20 -5.73 9.27
CA PRO A 31 12.69 -6.59 8.21
C PRO A 31 12.18 -6.12 6.85
N THR A 32 13.04 -6.30 5.85
CA THR A 32 12.76 -6.03 4.44
C THR A 32 13.02 -7.29 3.64
N PHE A 33 12.22 -7.53 2.60
CA PHE A 33 12.46 -8.57 1.62
C PHE A 33 12.00 -8.11 0.22
N ALA A 34 12.55 -8.75 -0.81
CA ALA A 34 12.25 -8.45 -2.20
C ALA A 34 12.25 -9.74 -3.03
N PHE A 35 11.13 -10.49 -2.98
CA PHE A 35 10.96 -11.66 -3.84
C PHE A 35 10.52 -11.23 -5.23
N GLN A 36 10.62 -12.12 -6.21
CA GLN A 36 10.34 -11.77 -7.61
C GLN A 36 8.94 -11.17 -7.83
N GLN A 37 7.91 -11.67 -7.12
CA GLN A 37 6.52 -11.27 -7.31
C GLN A 37 5.97 -10.36 -6.20
N TYR A 38 6.62 -10.29 -5.03
CA TYR A 38 6.14 -9.46 -3.92
C TYR A 38 7.28 -9.08 -2.97
N GLY A 39 7.13 -7.99 -2.24
CA GLY A 39 8.19 -7.49 -1.38
C GLY A 39 7.80 -6.31 -0.53
N ASN A 40 8.59 -6.07 0.52
CA ASN A 40 8.62 -4.84 1.30
C ASN A 40 10.07 -4.27 1.36
N PRO A 41 10.64 -3.82 0.23
CA PRO A 41 12.05 -3.39 0.18
C PRO A 41 12.35 -2.15 1.03
N MET A 42 11.32 -1.44 1.51
CA MET A 42 11.47 -0.33 2.45
C MET A 42 10.42 -0.46 3.56
N ASN A 43 10.90 -0.67 4.78
CA ASN A 43 10.08 -0.79 5.98
C ASN A 43 10.41 0.37 6.93
N GLY A 44 9.57 1.40 6.89
CA GLY A 44 9.73 2.58 7.73
C GLY A 44 9.21 2.40 9.16
N GLY A 45 8.52 1.31 9.48
CA GLY A 45 7.86 1.11 10.77
C GLY A 45 6.66 2.04 10.98
N ASP A 46 6.22 2.15 12.24
CA ASP A 46 5.05 2.94 12.64
C ASP A 46 5.37 4.41 12.95
N ASP A 47 6.59 4.86 12.63
CA ASP A 47 7.02 6.23 12.90
C ASP A 47 6.22 7.22 12.05
N ARG A 48 5.97 8.42 12.61
CA ARG A 48 5.36 9.50 11.86
C ARG A 48 6.24 9.87 10.67
N GLY A 49 5.64 9.90 9.48
CA GLY A 49 6.37 10.22 8.26
C GLY A 49 7.30 9.10 7.77
N ALA A 50 7.17 7.89 8.33
CA ALA A 50 7.84 6.70 7.85
C ALA A 50 7.57 6.49 6.35
N LYS A 51 8.62 6.09 5.63
CA LYS A 51 8.51 5.72 4.22
C LYS A 51 8.37 4.22 4.10
N TRP A 52 7.41 3.81 3.29
CA TRP A 52 7.12 2.42 3.00
C TRP A 52 7.18 2.18 1.50
N MET A 53 7.63 0.99 1.14
CA MET A 53 7.51 0.47 -0.22
C MET A 53 7.08 -0.98 -0.13
N VAL A 54 5.99 -1.29 -0.80
CA VAL A 54 5.46 -2.65 -0.96
C VAL A 54 5.06 -2.89 -2.40
N TYR A 55 5.20 -4.12 -2.87
CA TYR A 55 4.72 -4.51 -4.19
C TYR A 55 4.17 -5.92 -4.19
N ARG A 56 3.23 -6.18 -5.10
CA ARG A 56 2.70 -7.50 -5.40
C ARG A 56 2.30 -7.55 -6.88
N LEU A 57 2.78 -8.56 -7.57
CA LEU A 57 2.49 -8.85 -8.97
C LEU A 57 1.61 -10.09 -9.02
N HIS A 58 0.41 -9.95 -9.58
CA HIS A 58 -0.56 -11.05 -9.72
C HIS A 58 -0.32 -11.84 -11.01
N THR A 59 0.87 -12.43 -11.15
CA THR A 59 1.24 -13.19 -12.36
C THR A 59 0.60 -14.57 -12.40
N GLU A 60 0.68 -15.33 -11.31
CA GLU A 60 0.13 -16.70 -11.22
C GLU A 60 -1.34 -16.73 -10.78
N SER A 61 -1.86 -15.61 -10.30
CA SER A 61 -3.24 -15.48 -9.80
C SER A 61 -3.80 -14.12 -10.21
N PRO A 62 -3.98 -13.87 -11.52
CA PRO A 62 -4.48 -12.59 -12.00
C PRO A 62 -5.90 -12.31 -11.48
N ILE A 63 -6.16 -11.05 -11.17
CA ILE A 63 -7.52 -10.58 -10.89
C ILE A 63 -8.19 -10.31 -12.24
N THR A 64 -9.03 -11.23 -12.68
CA THR A 64 -9.72 -11.12 -13.97
C THR A 64 -10.99 -10.28 -13.87
N PHE A 65 -11.41 -9.70 -15.00
CA PHE A 65 -12.64 -8.93 -15.14
C PHE A 65 -13.18 -9.06 -16.58
N GLU A 66 -14.51 -8.96 -16.74
CA GLU A 66 -15.17 -8.99 -18.05
C GLU A 66 -15.52 -7.58 -18.52
N ASP A 67 -16.22 -6.80 -17.68
CA ASP A 67 -16.68 -5.45 -18.04
C ASP A 67 -15.82 -4.33 -17.44
N SER A 68 -15.53 -4.42 -16.13
CA SER A 68 -14.77 -3.39 -15.42
C SER A 68 -14.14 -3.94 -14.15
N ILE A 69 -13.06 -3.28 -13.70
CA ILE A 69 -12.40 -3.57 -12.43
C ILE A 69 -12.22 -2.28 -11.64
N LYS A 70 -12.50 -2.35 -10.33
CA LYS A 70 -12.17 -1.32 -9.36
C LYS A 70 -11.50 -1.98 -8.16
N VAL A 71 -10.22 -1.66 -7.97
CA VAL A 71 -9.45 -2.13 -6.82
C VAL A 71 -9.18 -0.93 -5.91
N THR A 72 -9.50 -1.06 -4.63
CA THR A 72 -9.30 -0.03 -3.62
C THR A 72 -8.66 -0.65 -2.39
N ILE A 73 -7.84 0.12 -1.68
CA ILE A 73 -7.28 -0.25 -0.39
C ILE A 73 -7.66 0.83 0.62
N GLU A 74 -7.97 0.45 1.86
CA GLU A 74 -8.30 1.42 2.90
C GLU A 74 -7.05 2.16 3.40
N HIS A 75 -7.20 3.43 3.74
CA HIS A 75 -6.13 4.24 4.33
C HIS A 75 -6.20 4.16 5.86
N GLY A 76 -5.77 3.02 6.40
CA GLY A 76 -6.09 2.61 7.77
C GLY A 76 -7.56 2.26 7.96
N HIS A 77 -7.89 1.63 9.09
CA HIS A 77 -9.22 1.07 9.30
C HIS A 77 -10.34 2.12 9.15
N GLY A 78 -11.24 1.94 8.18
CA GLY A 78 -12.29 2.93 7.94
C GLY A 78 -11.78 4.26 7.37
N ASN A 79 -10.62 4.25 6.71
CA ASN A 79 -9.96 5.40 6.11
C ASN A 79 -9.62 6.52 7.11
N HIS A 80 -9.30 6.15 8.35
CA HIS A 80 -9.05 7.13 9.42
C HIS A 80 -7.67 7.81 9.34
N ARG A 81 -6.76 7.34 8.47
CA ARG A 81 -5.39 7.89 8.36
C ARG A 81 -5.27 8.88 7.21
N SER A 82 -4.32 9.79 7.35
CA SER A 82 -4.00 10.82 6.35
C SER A 82 -2.63 10.60 5.71
N ASP A 83 -2.24 9.33 5.50
CA ASP A 83 -0.97 9.00 4.88
C ASP A 83 -0.95 9.40 3.40
N ASN A 84 0.24 9.69 2.88
CA ASN A 84 0.42 9.89 1.45
C ASN A 84 0.57 8.53 0.74
N PHE A 85 -0.41 8.17 -0.10
CA PHE A 85 -0.36 6.97 -0.93
C PHE A 85 0.00 7.31 -2.38
N TYR A 86 1.00 6.61 -2.92
CA TYR A 86 1.40 6.70 -4.32
C TYR A 86 1.50 5.29 -4.88
N THR A 87 0.70 5.00 -5.91
CA THR A 87 0.57 3.64 -6.46
C THR A 87 0.72 3.65 -7.97
N VAL A 88 1.30 2.58 -8.49
CA VAL A 88 1.25 2.23 -9.92
C VAL A 88 0.53 0.89 -10.04
N ALA A 89 -0.43 0.81 -10.96
CA ALA A 89 -1.14 -0.41 -11.29
C ALA A 89 -0.76 -0.87 -12.69
N TYR A 90 -0.59 -2.18 -12.87
CA TYR A 90 -0.34 -2.82 -14.15
C TYR A 90 -1.49 -3.77 -14.44
N TRP A 91 -2.06 -3.70 -15.63
CA TRP A 91 -3.13 -4.59 -16.07
C TRP A 91 -3.07 -4.81 -17.58
N TYR A 92 -3.77 -5.85 -18.03
CA TYR A 92 -4.01 -6.11 -19.44
C TYR A 92 -5.52 -6.06 -19.69
N GLN A 93 -5.90 -5.54 -20.84
CA GLN A 93 -7.28 -5.57 -21.32
C GLN A 93 -7.29 -5.67 -22.85
N VAL A 94 -8.42 -6.11 -23.41
CA VAL A 94 -8.63 -6.09 -24.85
C VAL A 94 -9.00 -4.68 -25.32
N GLU A 95 -8.75 -4.40 -26.60
CA GLU A 95 -9.11 -3.12 -27.22
C GLU A 95 -10.60 -3.07 -27.62
N PRO A 96 -11.21 -1.87 -27.64
CA PRO A 96 -10.62 -0.55 -27.36
C PRO A 96 -10.50 -0.22 -25.87
N HIS A 97 -9.55 0.66 -25.53
CA HIS A 97 -9.38 1.18 -24.18
C HIS A 97 -10.30 2.39 -23.92
N GLY A 98 -10.79 2.50 -22.68
CA GLY A 98 -11.37 3.75 -22.19
C GLY A 98 -10.31 4.85 -22.04
N VAL A 99 -10.76 6.10 -21.96
CA VAL A 99 -9.86 7.24 -21.74
C VAL A 99 -9.26 7.13 -20.33
N LEU A 100 -7.92 7.15 -20.25
CA LEU A 100 -7.21 7.17 -18.97
C LEU A 100 -7.20 8.60 -18.39
N PRO A 101 -7.34 8.75 -17.06
CA PRO A 101 -7.17 10.04 -16.41
C PRO A 101 -5.78 10.64 -16.69
N VAL A 102 -5.73 11.95 -16.85
CA VAL A 102 -4.45 12.67 -16.98
C VAL A 102 -3.69 12.58 -15.66
N LEU A 103 -2.39 12.32 -15.73
CA LEU A 103 -1.54 12.32 -14.54
C LEU A 103 -1.54 13.71 -13.88
N PRO A 104 -1.58 13.78 -12.53
CA PRO A 104 -1.35 15.03 -11.83
C PRO A 104 -0.03 15.68 -12.23
N VAL A 105 0.04 17.01 -12.14
CA VAL A 105 1.28 17.75 -12.45
C VAL A 105 2.40 17.33 -11.49
N VAL A 106 3.65 17.55 -11.91
CA VAL A 106 4.83 17.12 -11.13
C VAL A 106 4.79 17.64 -9.69
N ALA A 107 4.37 18.89 -9.48
CA ALA A 107 4.29 19.50 -8.16
C ALA A 107 3.37 18.72 -7.19
N ASP A 108 2.26 18.16 -7.68
CA ASP A 108 1.25 17.48 -6.87
C ASP A 108 1.65 16.05 -6.49
N ARG A 109 2.68 15.50 -7.13
CA ARG A 109 3.16 14.12 -6.91
C ARG A 109 4.52 14.05 -6.22
N ILE A 110 5.03 15.18 -5.74
CA ILE A 110 6.21 15.21 -4.87
C ILE A 110 5.74 15.01 -3.43
N PRO A 111 6.22 13.97 -2.70
CA PRO A 111 5.83 13.75 -1.32
C PRO A 111 6.16 14.94 -0.43
N SER A 112 5.17 15.45 0.30
CA SER A 112 5.34 16.46 1.34
C SER A 112 4.74 15.95 2.65
N GLN A 113 5.43 16.21 3.76
CA GLN A 113 4.87 15.92 5.08
C GLN A 113 4.16 17.16 5.58
N PHE A 114 2.95 16.97 6.09
CA PHE A 114 2.19 17.99 6.78
C PHE A 114 1.57 17.38 8.04
N ASP A 115 1.45 18.19 9.09
CA ASP A 115 0.78 17.75 10.31
C ASP A 115 -0.74 17.80 10.08
N ALA A 116 -1.38 16.64 10.10
CA ALA A 116 -2.82 16.51 9.94
C ALA A 116 -3.61 16.80 11.24
N GLY A 117 -2.94 17.20 12.34
CA GLY A 117 -3.58 17.50 13.62
C GLY A 117 -3.99 16.26 14.43
N GLY A 118 -3.41 15.10 14.11
CA GLY A 118 -3.65 13.84 14.81
C GLY A 118 -2.88 13.69 16.13
N PRO A 119 -3.18 12.67 16.96
CA PRO A 119 -2.63 12.51 18.30
C PRO A 119 -1.09 12.50 18.31
N THR A 120 -0.48 13.49 18.95
CA THR A 120 0.97 13.82 18.93
C THR A 120 1.86 12.83 19.68
N MET A 121 1.29 11.76 20.25
CA MET A 121 1.98 10.79 21.09
C MET A 121 1.99 9.39 20.45
N GLY A 122 3.20 8.89 20.17
CA GLY A 122 3.58 7.53 19.76
C GLY A 122 5.06 7.35 20.12
N LYS A 123 5.56 6.11 20.31
CA LYS A 123 6.94 5.89 20.78
C LYS A 123 7.95 6.69 19.92
N PRO A 124 8.95 7.33 20.55
CA PRO A 124 9.97 8.10 19.83
C PRO A 124 10.77 7.24 18.85
#